data_AF-A0A0J0UM06-F1
#
_entry.id   AF-A0A0J0UM06-F1
#
_cell.length_a   1.000
_cell.length_b   1.000
_cell.length_c   1.000
_cell.angle_alpha   90.00
_cell.angle_beta   90.00
_cell.angle_gamma   90.00
#
_symmetry.space_group_name_H-M   'P 1'
#
loop_
_entity.id
_entity.type
_entity.pdbx_description
1 polymer ?
#
loop_
_entity_poly.entity_id
_entity_poly.type
_entity_poly.pdbx_seq_one_letter_code
_entity_poly.pdbx_strand_id
1 'polypeptide(L)' 'DLNQRAFKKLPGNRTSAFAELDRPALRPLPPVRMPIARFKPARVNIDYHVELDGHYYSVPHALVGEPVELRITAGTLEVL' A
#
# COMPACT_ATOMS: atom_id res chain seq x y z
N ASP A 1 -25.47 -17.23 -3.48
CA ASP A 1 -24.70 -16.01 -3.76
C ASP A 1 -25.44 -14.79 -3.22
N LEU A 2 -24.79 -13.95 -2.40
CA LEU A 2 -25.38 -12.75 -1.78
C LEU A 2 -25.65 -11.62 -2.80
N ASN A 3 -24.82 -11.50 -3.83
CA ASN A 3 -24.85 -10.37 -4.76
C ASN A 3 -26.00 -10.50 -5.77
N GLN A 4 -26.35 -11.73 -6.11
CA GLN A 4 -27.47 -12.06 -7.01
C GLN A 4 -28.83 -12.03 -6.32
N ARG A 5 -28.89 -12.04 -4.99
CA ARG A 5 -30.15 -12.06 -4.24
C ARG A 5 -30.88 -10.72 -4.42
N ALA A 6 -32.15 -10.81 -4.83
CA ALA A 6 -33.04 -9.66 -4.94
C ALA A 6 -33.12 -8.86 -3.63
N PHE A 7 -33.23 -7.54 -3.76
CA PHE A 7 -33.48 -6.69 -2.60
C PHE A 7 -34.88 -6.92 -2.03
N LYS A 8 -35.05 -6.57 -0.75
CA LYS A 8 -36.37 -6.69 -0.09
C LYS A 8 -37.34 -5.57 -0.46
N LYS A 9 -36.84 -4.38 -0.81
CA LYS A 9 -37.64 -3.16 -1.03
C LYS A 9 -37.34 -2.44 -2.34
N LEU A 10 -36.24 -2.78 -3.02
CA LEU A 10 -35.76 -2.12 -4.24
C LEU A 10 -35.84 -3.10 -5.41
N PRO A 11 -35.96 -2.61 -6.65
CA PRO A 11 -35.82 -3.46 -7.83
C PRO A 11 -34.37 -3.98 -7.96
N GLY A 12 -34.20 -5.14 -8.59
CA GLY A 12 -32.89 -5.71 -8.89
C GLY A 12 -32.16 -6.33 -7.68
N ASN A 13 -30.83 -6.34 -7.76
CA ASN A 13 -29.92 -6.92 -6.77
C ASN A 13 -28.63 -6.09 -6.65
N ARG A 14 -27.68 -6.54 -5.81
CA ARG A 14 -26.43 -5.79 -5.58
C ARG A 14 -25.56 -5.71 -6.84
N THR A 15 -25.58 -6.75 -7.66
CA THR A 15 -24.84 -6.77 -8.92
C THR A 15 -25.40 -5.76 -9.93
N SER A 16 -26.73 -5.66 -10.08
CA SER A 16 -27.34 -4.68 -10.98
C SER A 16 -27.11 -3.25 -10.49
N ALA A 17 -27.26 -3.00 -9.19
CA ALA A 17 -26.98 -1.69 -8.59
C ALA A 17 -25.52 -1.26 -8.80
N PHE A 18 -24.55 -2.16 -8.61
CA PHE A 18 -23.14 -1.88 -8.88
C PHE A 18 -22.89 -1.53 -10.35
N ALA A 19 -23.50 -2.27 -11.29
CA ALA A 19 -23.31 -2.04 -12.71
C ALA A 19 -23.89 -0.69 -13.17
N GLU A 20 -25.05 -0.29 -12.62
CA GLU A 20 -25.75 0.94 -13.01
C GLU A 20 -25.19 2.18 -12.32
N LEU A 21 -24.81 2.10 -11.05
CA LEU A 21 -24.44 3.26 -10.24
C LEU A 21 -22.93 3.39 -10.03
N ASP A 22 -22.29 2.34 -9.55
CA ASP A 22 -20.88 2.40 -9.12
C ASP A 22 -19.93 2.31 -10.32
N ARG A 23 -20.11 1.30 -11.19
CA ARG A 23 -19.21 1.00 -12.31
C ARG A 23 -18.90 2.20 -13.22
N PRO A 24 -19.87 3.05 -13.66
CA PRO A 24 -19.55 4.22 -14.49
C PRO A 24 -18.81 5.33 -13.73
N ALA A 25 -18.93 5.40 -12.40
CA ALA A 25 -18.24 6.38 -11.57
C ALA A 25 -16.84 5.94 -11.14
N LEU A 26 -16.53 4.64 -11.22
CA LEU A 26 -15.25 4.08 -10.81
C LEU A 26 -14.17 4.26 -11.87
N ARG A 27 -12.94 4.48 -11.39
CA ARG A 27 -11.73 4.36 -12.22
C ARG A 27 -11.47 2.89 -12.57
N PRO A 28 -10.79 2.60 -13.70
CA PRO A 28 -10.38 1.24 -14.03
C PRO A 28 -9.56 0.64 -12.88
N LEU A 29 -9.72 -0.67 -12.69
CA LEU A 29 -8.97 -1.41 -11.67
C LEU A 29 -7.46 -1.28 -11.96
N PRO A 30 -6.65 -0.79 -11.00
CA PRO A 30 -5.21 -0.71 -11.19
C PRO A 30 -4.60 -2.10 -11.49
N PRO A 31 -3.65 -2.20 -12.43
CA PRO A 31 -3.03 -3.48 -12.80
C PRO A 31 -2.15 -4.04 -11.68
N VAL A 32 -1.69 -3.17 -10.78
CA VAL A 32 -0.84 -3.53 -9.64
C VAL A 32 -1.67 -3.42 -8.37
N ARG A 33 -1.60 -4.44 -7.51
CA ARG A 33 -2.23 -4.40 -6.18
C ARG A 33 -1.59 -3.29 -5.35
N MET A 34 -2.43 -2.58 -4.59
CA MET A 34 -1.93 -1.62 -3.59
C MET A 34 -1.06 -2.36 -2.57
N PRO A 35 0.24 -2.03 -2.45
CA PRO A 35 1.10 -2.67 -1.45
C PRO A 35 0.72 -2.16 -0.05
N ILE A 36 0.62 -3.08 0.90
CA ILE A 36 0.56 -2.71 2.32
C ILE A 36 1.97 -2.32 2.75
N ALA A 37 2.13 -1.07 3.19
CA ALA A 37 3.40 -0.53 3.65
C ALA A 37 3.33 -0.18 5.13
N ARG A 38 4.42 -0.46 5.84
CA ARG A 38 4.70 0.05 7.20
C ARG A 38 5.75 1.13 7.10
N PHE A 39 5.64 2.15 7.94
CA PHE A 39 6.59 3.25 8.00
C PHE A 39 7.30 3.22 9.35
N LYS A 40 8.63 3.36 9.32
CA LYS A 40 9.49 3.39 10.52
C LYS A 40 10.47 4.55 10.38
N PRO A 41 10.51 5.51 11.31
CA PRO A 41 11.57 6.50 11.34
C PRO A 41 12.91 5.82 11.67
N ALA A 42 13.97 6.23 10.99
CA ALA A 42 15.33 5.74 11.23
C ALA A 42 16.33 6.89 11.11
N ARG A 43 17.56 6.64 11.54
CA ARG A 43 18.70 7.53 11.32
C ARG A 43 19.80 6.73 10.66
N VAL A 44 20.41 7.29 9.63
CA VAL A 44 21.53 6.63 8.95
C VAL A 44 22.72 6.57 9.88
N ASN A 45 23.25 5.37 10.12
CA ASN A 45 24.39 5.13 10.98
C ASN A 45 25.68 5.66 10.35
N ILE A 46 26.74 5.80 11.16
CA ILE A 46 28.06 6.30 10.73
C ILE A 46 28.70 5.43 9.65
N ASP A 47 28.36 4.15 9.60
CA ASP A 47 28.79 3.19 8.61
C ASP A 47 27.86 3.17 7.38
N TYR A 48 27.12 4.25 7.09
CA TYR A 48 26.20 4.41 5.96
C TYR A 48 25.07 3.35 5.84
N HIS A 49 24.67 2.71 6.95
CA HIS A 49 23.56 1.75 6.95
C HIS A 49 22.33 2.24 7.72
N VAL A 50 21.16 1.74 7.34
CA VAL A 50 19.91 1.77 8.13
C VAL A 50 19.56 0.38 8.61
N GLU A 51 18.97 0.28 9.81
CA GLU A 51 18.59 -1.00 10.43
C GLU A 51 17.09 -1.25 10.32
N LEU A 52 16.74 -2.47 9.88
CA LEU A 52 15.39 -3.02 9.97
C LEU A 52 15.45 -4.46 10.46
N ASP A 53 14.83 -4.72 11.62
CA ASP A 53 14.63 -6.04 12.20
C ASP A 53 15.94 -6.85 12.29
N GLY A 54 17.04 -6.20 12.67
CA GLY A 54 18.38 -6.78 12.79
C GLY A 54 19.18 -6.85 11.48
N HIS A 55 18.61 -6.40 10.37
CA HIS A 55 19.27 -6.35 9.06
C HIS A 55 19.71 -4.94 8.70
N TYR A 56 20.89 -4.82 8.11
CA TYR A 56 21.51 -3.54 7.75
C TYR A 56 21.51 -3.35 6.23
N TYR A 57 21.02 -2.21 5.78
CA TYR A 57 20.92 -1.86 4.37
C TYR A 57 21.74 -0.61 4.10
N SER A 58 22.65 -0.69 3.13
CA SER A 58 23.48 0.43 2.73
C SER A 58 22.65 1.53 2.07
N VAL A 59 23.00 2.78 2.35
CA VAL A 59 22.48 3.97 1.67
C VAL A 59 23.63 4.84 1.15
N PRO A 60 23.39 5.85 0.31
CA PRO A 60 24.44 6.79 -0.08
C PRO A 60 25.13 7.40 1.15
N HIS A 61 26.47 7.35 1.18
CA HIS A 61 27.27 7.84 2.31
C HIS A 61 26.99 9.32 2.66
N ALA A 62 26.56 10.13 1.70
CA ALA A 62 26.18 11.52 1.93
C ALA A 62 25.03 11.69 2.94
N LEU A 63 24.24 10.64 3.19
CA LEU A 63 23.13 10.65 4.14
C LEU A 63 23.53 10.25 5.56
N VAL A 64 24.81 9.98 5.84
CA VAL A 64 25.27 9.59 7.18
C VAL A 64 24.82 10.61 8.22
N GLY A 65 24.14 10.12 9.26
CA GLY A 65 23.60 10.94 10.33
C GLY A 65 22.28 11.64 10.00
N GLU A 66 21.76 11.54 8.78
CA GLU A 66 20.46 12.12 8.43
C GLU A 66 19.29 11.27 8.97
N PRO A 67 18.18 11.92 9.42
CA PRO A 67 16.94 11.23 9.68
C PRO A 67 16.27 10.84 8.35
N VAL A 68 15.74 9.63 8.28
CA VAL A 68 15.05 9.09 7.11
C VAL A 68 13.79 8.35 7.52
N GLU A 69 12.86 8.15 6.60
CA GLU A 69 11.70 7.29 6.82
C GLU A 69 11.82 6.00 6.00
N LEU A 70 11.74 4.85 6.66
CA LEU A 70 11.74 3.57 5.98
C LEU A 70 10.32 3.22 5.56
N ARG A 71 10.08 3.02 4.27
CA ARG A 71 8.85 2.43 3.74
C ARG A 71 9.07 0.95 3.47
N ILE A 72 8.34 0.12 4.20
CA ILE A 72 8.58 -1.32 4.28
C ILE A 72 7.36 -2.05 3.74
N THR A 73 7.53 -2.77 2.64
CA THR A 73 6.52 -3.64 2.06
C THR A 73 6.91 -5.11 2.25
N ALA A 74 6.07 -6.03 1.78
CA ALA A 74 6.34 -7.48 1.91
C ALA A 74 7.63 -7.94 1.22
N GLY A 75 8.13 -7.20 0.22
CA GLY A 75 9.31 -7.60 -0.55
C GLY A 75 10.30 -6.47 -0.84
N THR A 76 10.09 -5.29 -0.28
CA THR A 76 10.93 -4.13 -0.58
C THR A 76 11.04 -3.20 0.63
N LEU A 77 12.25 -2.73 0.88
CA LEU A 77 12.56 -1.62 1.77
C LEU A 77 13.00 -0.43 0.92
N GLU A 78 12.34 0.70 1.11
CA GLU A 78 12.69 1.99 0.50
C GLU A 78 13.08 2.96 1.62
N VAL A 79 14.08 3.79 1.34
CA VAL A 79 14.54 4.86 2.24
C VAL A 79 14.08 6.17 1.63
N LEU A 80 13.17 6.87 2.32
CA LEU A 80 12.55 8.12 1.91
C LEU A 80 13.23 9.32 2.56
#